data_AF-A0A3M1QM18-F1
#
_entry.id   AF-A0A3M1QM18-F1
#
_cell.length_a   1.000
_cell.length_b   1.000
_cell.length_c   1.000
_cell.angle_alpha   90.00
_cell.angle_beta   90.00
_cell.angle_gamma   90.00
#
_symmetry.space_group_name_H-M   'P 1'
#
loop_
_entity.id
_entity.type
_entity.pdbx_description
1 polymer ?
#
loop_
_entity_poly.entity_id
_entity_poly.type
_entity_poly.pdbx_seq_one_letter_code
_entity_poly.pdbx_strand_id
1 'polypeptide(L)'
;MEDAERIRVAIQRDLRYYEMTLRFCTSGMMMTDSQHIAAYLDRVQHEFKTGIAAEHAYRPALEELLETAEAGINAVNDPKRTDIGAPDFIVLRGEVPLGIAEAKDIGIDLNRTERSDQMKRYLTYPNLILTDYLEFRWYVGGEHRDTVRIADTRDKRLVPDADRFADLAHLLHGFAQTKTPTVYSAQELAQRMAGLAREICYLIENDLNSDDPSEQLVAQMSAFQRTLLPDLDNRQFADMYAQTIVYGLFASRINYKGDPTTFTRRGAAEDIPRTNPFLRRLFSSIGLDLGERITWLVDNVADLLAHADTDSILEGFGRRTRQEDPVVHFYETFLREYDPRLREQRGVYYTPEPVVSYIVRSVDHILKTKFGRFDGLADPNTLVLDPATGTGTFLYFVVQHIYEQIVEVGGQRGAWSSYVRDHLLPRLFGFELLMAPYAIAHVKLGLQLQETGYEFDSDQRLGIYLTNTLEEAQKSEETMFAQFISHEANEAAAIKRD
;
A
#
# COMPACT_ATOMS: atom_id res chain seq x y z
N MET A 1 -23.23 26.11 16.43
CA MET A 1 -24.19 25.68 15.38
C MET A 1 -23.75 24.35 14.78
N GLU A 2 -22.47 24.18 14.42
CA GLU A 2 -21.92 22.89 13.95
C GLU A 2 -22.09 21.72 14.92
N ASP A 3 -21.93 21.92 16.23
CA ASP A 3 -22.11 20.85 17.21
C ASP A 3 -23.57 20.35 17.30
N ALA A 4 -24.53 21.24 17.09
CA ALA A 4 -25.94 20.87 17.06
C ALA A 4 -26.30 20.08 15.79
N GLU A 5 -25.67 20.40 14.67
CA GLU A 5 -25.80 19.65 13.40
C GLU A 5 -25.18 18.25 13.54
N ARG A 6 -23.98 18.14 14.14
CA ARG A 6 -23.29 16.86 14.39
C ARG A 6 -24.07 15.96 15.34
N ILE A 7 -24.62 16.51 16.42
CA ILE A 7 -25.48 15.78 17.35
C ILE A 7 -26.77 15.33 16.65
N ARG A 8 -27.35 16.16 15.79
CA ARG A 8 -28.56 15.83 15.03
C ARG A 8 -28.33 14.70 14.01
N VAL A 9 -27.18 14.71 13.31
CA VAL A 9 -26.77 13.64 12.39
C VAL A 9 -26.48 12.34 13.16
N ALA A 10 -25.80 12.41 14.31
CA ALA A 10 -25.55 11.24 15.16
C ALA A 10 -26.86 10.63 15.69
N ILE A 11 -27.80 11.47 16.15
CA ILE A 11 -29.12 11.01 16.62
C ILE A 11 -29.95 10.42 15.47
N GLN A 12 -29.89 10.98 14.25
CA GLN A 12 -30.54 10.39 13.08
C GLN A 12 -29.89 9.07 12.62
N ARG A 13 -28.59 8.88 12.86
CA ARG A 13 -27.87 7.63 12.59
C ARG A 13 -28.25 6.54 13.59
N ASP A 14 -28.31 6.89 14.88
CA ASP A 14 -28.74 5.97 15.95
C ASP A 14 -30.23 5.62 15.85
N LEU A 15 -31.09 6.55 15.43
CA LEU A 15 -32.51 6.28 15.16
C LEU A 15 -32.68 5.32 13.97
N ARG A 16 -31.90 5.47 12.90
CA ARG A 16 -31.91 4.52 11.77
C ARG A 16 -31.40 3.14 12.19
N TYR A 17 -30.35 3.08 13.00
CA TYR A 17 -29.86 1.80 13.56
C TYR A 17 -30.91 1.14 14.46
N TYR A 18 -31.60 1.90 15.30
CA TYR A 18 -32.69 1.39 16.14
C TYR A 18 -33.92 0.98 15.32
N GLU A 19 -34.33 1.75 14.31
CA GLU A 19 -35.43 1.39 13.41
C GLU A 19 -35.10 0.15 12.57
N MET A 20 -33.84 -0.02 12.16
CA MET A 20 -33.37 -1.21 11.45
C MET A 20 -33.36 -2.43 12.39
N THR A 21 -32.84 -2.29 13.61
CA THR A 21 -32.87 -3.34 14.64
C THR A 21 -34.30 -3.69 15.07
N LEU A 22 -35.22 -2.71 15.08
CA LEU A 22 -36.65 -2.91 15.31
C LEU A 22 -37.35 -3.55 14.11
N ARG A 23 -36.95 -3.28 12.85
CA ARG A 23 -37.42 -4.02 11.66
C ARG A 23 -37.05 -5.51 11.73
N PHE A 24 -35.89 -5.84 12.32
CA PHE A 24 -35.52 -7.23 12.60
C PHE A 24 -36.33 -7.86 13.75
N CYS A 25 -36.91 -7.08 14.66
CA CYS A 25 -37.56 -7.59 15.89
C CYS A 25 -39.08 -7.38 16.00
N THR A 26 -39.72 -6.55 15.15
CA THR A 26 -41.14 -6.16 15.34
C THR A 26 -42.03 -6.38 14.11
N SER A 27 -42.07 -7.62 13.63
CA SER A 27 -43.29 -8.30 13.18
C SER A 27 -42.94 -9.78 13.02
N GLY A 28 -43.83 -10.67 13.44
CA GLY A 28 -43.58 -12.10 13.64
C GLY A 28 -43.25 -12.97 12.41
N MET A 29 -42.58 -12.45 11.38
CA MET A 29 -41.95 -13.18 10.27
C MET A 29 -40.76 -12.34 9.76
N MET A 30 -39.53 -12.82 9.92
CA MET A 30 -38.39 -12.26 9.17
C MET A 30 -38.69 -12.41 7.68
N MET A 31 -38.58 -11.33 6.91
CA MET A 31 -38.68 -11.43 5.45
C MET A 31 -37.52 -12.30 4.95
N THR A 32 -37.84 -13.21 4.04
CA THR A 32 -36.86 -14.01 3.28
C THR A 32 -36.18 -13.13 2.23
N ASP A 33 -34.99 -13.50 1.77
CA ASP A 33 -34.26 -12.75 0.72
C ASP A 33 -35.12 -12.53 -0.53
N SER A 34 -35.90 -13.55 -0.92
CA SER A 34 -36.83 -13.46 -2.04
C SER A 34 -37.95 -12.44 -1.80
N GLN A 35 -38.39 -12.23 -0.55
CA GLN A 35 -39.36 -11.18 -0.20
C GLN A 35 -38.74 -9.79 -0.25
N HIS A 36 -37.47 -9.63 0.15
CA HIS A 36 -36.73 -8.38 0.00
C HIS A 36 -36.54 -8.01 -1.49
N ILE A 37 -36.17 -8.98 -2.32
CA ILE A 37 -36.00 -8.78 -3.78
C ILE A 37 -37.34 -8.51 -4.47
N ALA A 38 -38.42 -9.18 -4.05
CA ALA A 38 -39.77 -8.88 -4.54
C ALA A 38 -40.19 -7.44 -4.20
N ALA A 39 -39.98 -7.01 -2.94
CA ALA A 39 -40.28 -5.66 -2.50
C ALA A 39 -39.42 -4.60 -3.22
N TYR A 40 -38.15 -4.91 -3.49
CA TYR A 40 -37.27 -4.10 -4.32
C TYR A 40 -37.87 -3.91 -5.73
N LEU A 41 -38.22 -4.99 -6.42
CA LEU A 41 -38.78 -4.92 -7.77
C LEU A 41 -40.12 -4.19 -7.82
N ASP A 42 -40.97 -4.34 -6.81
CA ASP A 42 -42.23 -3.61 -6.72
C ASP A 42 -42.02 -2.08 -6.66
N ARG A 43 -40.99 -1.62 -5.95
CA ARG A 43 -40.62 -0.20 -5.89
C ARG A 43 -40.03 0.29 -7.21
N VAL A 44 -39.11 -0.49 -7.80
CA VAL A 44 -38.56 -0.16 -9.13
C VAL A 44 -39.68 -0.10 -10.18
N GLN A 45 -40.64 -1.02 -10.12
CA GLN A 45 -41.80 -1.03 -10.99
C GLN A 45 -42.72 0.18 -10.78
N HIS A 46 -42.90 0.64 -9.55
CA HIS A 46 -43.69 1.83 -9.23
C HIS A 46 -43.10 3.07 -9.93
N GLU A 47 -41.81 3.29 -9.75
CA GLU A 47 -41.09 4.41 -10.37
C GLU A 47 -41.06 4.28 -11.90
N PHE A 48 -40.81 3.08 -12.42
CA PHE A 48 -40.76 2.81 -13.87
C PHE A 48 -42.10 3.10 -14.57
N LYS A 49 -43.25 2.85 -13.91
CA LYS A 49 -44.59 3.14 -14.45
C LYS A 49 -44.87 4.62 -14.61
N THR A 50 -44.19 5.49 -13.87
CA THR A 50 -44.40 6.96 -13.99
C THR A 50 -43.97 7.48 -15.36
N GLY A 51 -43.05 6.79 -16.04
CA GLY A 51 -42.55 7.15 -17.37
C GLY A 51 -41.72 8.43 -17.43
N ILE A 52 -41.45 9.06 -16.27
CA ILE A 52 -40.63 10.27 -16.12
C ILE A 52 -39.47 10.07 -15.13
N ALA A 53 -39.35 8.88 -14.53
CA ALA A 53 -38.28 8.53 -13.62
C ALA A 53 -36.92 8.49 -14.34
N ALA A 54 -35.99 9.34 -13.89
CA ALA A 54 -34.58 9.28 -14.25
C ALA A 54 -33.84 8.28 -13.33
N GLU A 55 -32.61 7.91 -13.68
CA GLU A 55 -31.77 6.93 -12.97
C GLU A 55 -31.80 7.05 -11.45
N HIS A 56 -31.71 8.27 -10.94
CA HIS A 56 -31.69 8.56 -9.50
C HIS A 56 -32.95 8.13 -8.75
N ALA A 57 -34.09 7.97 -9.42
CA ALA A 57 -35.35 7.57 -8.80
C ALA A 57 -35.31 6.13 -8.27
N TYR A 58 -34.48 5.27 -8.86
CA TYR A 58 -34.36 3.85 -8.47
C TYR A 58 -33.33 3.60 -7.37
N ARG A 59 -32.43 4.57 -7.14
CA ARG A 59 -31.31 4.45 -6.19
C ARG A 59 -31.74 4.13 -4.75
N PRO A 60 -32.79 4.74 -4.17
CA PRO A 60 -33.23 4.39 -2.82
C PRO A 60 -33.68 2.93 -2.68
N ALA A 61 -34.24 2.34 -3.74
CA ALA A 61 -34.61 0.93 -3.74
C ALA A 61 -33.36 0.04 -3.78
N LEU A 62 -32.36 0.42 -4.58
CA LEU A 62 -31.09 -0.32 -4.68
C LEU A 62 -30.27 -0.24 -3.38
N GLU A 63 -30.26 0.90 -2.72
CA GLU A 63 -29.64 1.11 -1.40
C GLU A 63 -30.17 0.09 -0.38
N GLU A 64 -31.49 0.04 -0.20
CA GLU A 64 -32.12 -0.90 0.74
C GLU A 64 -31.89 -2.37 0.36
N LEU A 65 -31.83 -2.68 -0.95
CA LEU A 65 -31.51 -4.03 -1.40
C LEU A 65 -30.07 -4.42 -1.03
N LEU A 66 -29.09 -3.55 -1.27
CA LEU A 66 -27.69 -3.81 -0.92
C LEU A 66 -27.50 -4.01 0.59
N GLU A 67 -28.22 -3.27 1.41
CA GLU A 67 -28.20 -3.40 2.88
C GLU A 67 -28.82 -4.70 3.39
N THR A 68 -29.66 -5.37 2.58
CA THR A 68 -30.22 -6.69 2.94
C THR A 68 -29.24 -7.84 2.77
N ALA A 69 -28.09 -7.62 2.12
CA ALA A 69 -27.12 -8.67 1.82
C ALA A 69 -26.50 -9.31 3.07
N GLU A 70 -26.31 -8.55 4.15
CA GLU A 70 -25.85 -9.04 5.44
C GLU A 70 -26.11 -7.99 6.53
N ALA A 71 -26.35 -8.43 7.77
CA ALA A 71 -26.48 -7.53 8.90
C ALA A 71 -25.21 -6.69 9.11
N GLY A 72 -25.36 -5.37 9.27
CA GLY A 72 -24.25 -4.44 9.47
C GLY A 72 -23.64 -3.88 8.18
N ILE A 73 -24.22 -4.21 7.02
CA ILE A 73 -23.93 -3.53 5.76
C ILE A 73 -24.69 -2.20 5.69
N ASN A 74 -24.01 -1.17 5.19
CA ASN A 74 -24.55 0.16 4.94
C ASN A 74 -24.12 0.62 3.54
N ALA A 75 -25.06 1.04 2.70
CA ALA A 75 -24.77 1.49 1.35
C ALA A 75 -24.83 3.03 1.29
N VAL A 76 -23.70 3.68 1.00
CA VAL A 76 -23.64 5.14 0.88
C VAL A 76 -23.84 5.53 -0.58
N ASN A 77 -25.00 6.11 -0.87
CA ASN A 77 -25.35 6.67 -2.17
C ASN A 77 -24.69 8.04 -2.40
N ASP A 78 -24.26 8.28 -3.64
CA ASP A 78 -23.59 9.52 -4.09
C ASP A 78 -22.43 9.93 -3.16
N PRO A 79 -21.46 9.02 -2.94
CA PRO A 79 -20.30 9.29 -2.12
C PRO A 79 -19.50 10.47 -2.69
N LYS A 80 -18.78 11.18 -1.82
CA LYS A 80 -17.88 12.26 -2.26
C LYS A 80 -16.96 11.75 -3.37
N ARG A 81 -16.97 12.46 -4.50
CA ARG A 81 -16.22 12.12 -5.70
C ARG A 81 -14.76 11.80 -5.39
N THR A 82 -14.30 10.63 -5.86
CA THR A 82 -12.91 10.17 -5.78
C THR A 82 -12.23 10.29 -7.14
N ASP A 83 -10.90 10.12 -7.18
CA ASP A 83 -10.10 10.26 -8.40
C ASP A 83 -10.30 9.09 -9.40
N ILE A 84 -10.73 7.92 -8.90
CA ILE A 84 -11.16 6.79 -9.73
C ILE A 84 -12.55 7.07 -10.37
N GLY A 85 -13.35 7.93 -9.73
CA GLY A 85 -14.67 8.39 -10.15
C GLY A 85 -15.60 8.61 -8.94
N ALA A 86 -16.84 9.00 -9.19
CA ALA A 86 -17.91 8.89 -8.20
C ALA A 86 -18.70 7.63 -8.57
N PRO A 87 -18.42 6.46 -7.95
CA PRO A 87 -19.32 5.33 -8.09
C PRO A 87 -20.66 5.72 -7.47
N ASP A 88 -21.75 5.13 -7.96
CA ASP A 88 -23.08 5.48 -7.45
C ASP A 88 -23.28 5.09 -5.98
N PHE A 89 -22.63 3.99 -5.56
CA PHE A 89 -22.64 3.52 -4.19
C PHE A 89 -21.25 3.05 -3.72
N ILE A 90 -20.93 3.33 -2.46
CA ILE A 90 -19.91 2.61 -1.69
C ILE A 90 -20.63 1.75 -0.66
N VAL A 91 -20.35 0.45 -0.64
CA VAL A 91 -20.92 -0.49 0.33
C VAL A 91 -19.93 -0.72 1.46
N LEU A 92 -20.36 -0.50 2.69
CA LEU A 92 -19.55 -0.58 3.90
C LEU A 92 -20.04 -1.70 4.82
N ARG A 93 -19.13 -2.36 5.54
CA ARG A 93 -19.44 -3.13 6.75
C ARG A 93 -18.92 -2.35 7.95
N GLY A 94 -19.82 -1.71 8.69
CA GLY A 94 -19.42 -0.70 9.68
C GLY A 94 -18.71 0.48 9.03
N GLU A 95 -17.41 0.66 9.30
CA GLU A 95 -16.56 1.70 8.70
C GLU A 95 -15.66 1.18 7.56
N VAL A 96 -15.66 -0.13 7.29
CA VAL A 96 -14.77 -0.78 6.31
C VAL A 96 -15.46 -0.88 4.95
N PRO A 97 -14.86 -0.38 3.84
CA PRO A 97 -15.39 -0.58 2.50
C PRO A 97 -15.34 -2.04 2.05
N LEU A 98 -16.49 -2.61 1.68
CA LEU A 98 -16.60 -3.95 1.10
C LEU A 98 -16.46 -3.95 -0.42
N GLY A 99 -16.86 -2.87 -1.07
CA GLY A 99 -16.90 -2.75 -2.52
C GLY A 99 -17.72 -1.56 -2.97
N ILE A 100 -17.85 -1.42 -4.28
CA ILE A 100 -18.64 -0.35 -4.90
C ILE A 100 -19.78 -0.95 -5.73
N ALA A 101 -20.84 -0.17 -5.95
CA ALA A 101 -21.86 -0.49 -6.94
C ALA A 101 -22.06 0.68 -7.90
N GLU A 102 -22.06 0.38 -9.20
CA GLU A 102 -22.36 1.32 -10.27
C GLU A 102 -23.70 0.96 -10.88
N ALA A 103 -24.60 1.94 -10.98
CA ALA A 103 -25.92 1.78 -11.57
C ALA A 103 -26.00 2.49 -12.93
N LYS A 104 -26.91 2.02 -13.77
CA LYS A 104 -27.29 2.65 -15.05
C LYS A 104 -28.79 2.64 -15.18
N ASP A 105 -29.31 3.51 -16.05
CA ASP A 105 -30.74 3.49 -16.39
C ASP A 105 -31.21 2.11 -16.89
N ILE A 106 -32.43 1.75 -16.52
CA ILE A 106 -33.09 0.50 -16.94
C ILE A 106 -33.10 0.39 -18.47
N GLY A 107 -32.61 -0.73 -19.00
CA GLY A 107 -32.58 -1.00 -20.44
C GLY A 107 -31.33 -0.48 -21.17
N ILE A 108 -30.36 0.08 -20.44
CA ILE A 108 -29.01 0.33 -20.98
C ILE A 108 -28.26 -1.00 -21.14
N ASP A 109 -27.59 -1.17 -22.29
CA ASP A 109 -26.77 -2.35 -22.54
C ASP A 109 -25.49 -2.35 -21.69
N LEU A 110 -25.49 -3.14 -20.62
CA LEU A 110 -24.36 -3.28 -19.71
C LEU A 110 -23.08 -3.78 -20.41
N ASN A 111 -23.17 -4.55 -21.51
CA ASN A 111 -21.98 -5.00 -22.24
C ASN A 111 -21.21 -3.83 -22.88
N ARG A 112 -21.93 -2.77 -23.26
CA ARG A 112 -21.30 -1.55 -23.76
C ARG A 112 -20.70 -0.73 -22.62
N THR A 113 -21.39 -0.68 -21.48
CA THR A 113 -20.93 0.02 -20.27
C THR A 113 -19.63 -0.57 -19.73
N GLU A 114 -19.48 -1.91 -19.72
CA GLU A 114 -18.25 -2.62 -19.35
C GLU A 114 -16.99 -2.12 -20.09
N ARG A 115 -17.16 -1.70 -21.34
CA ARG A 115 -16.04 -1.27 -22.20
C ARG A 115 -15.69 0.21 -22.07
N SER A 116 -16.46 0.97 -21.29
CA SER A 116 -16.23 2.39 -21.08
C SER A 116 -14.95 2.65 -20.27
N ASP A 117 -14.33 3.80 -20.48
CA ASP A 117 -13.12 4.17 -19.73
C ASP A 117 -13.42 4.43 -18.25
N GLN A 118 -14.66 4.76 -17.90
CA GLN A 118 -15.12 4.78 -16.51
C GLN A 118 -15.11 3.38 -15.91
N MET A 119 -15.68 2.38 -16.59
CA MET A 119 -15.78 1.04 -16.05
C MET A 119 -14.42 0.33 -15.98
N LYS A 120 -13.51 0.57 -16.92
CA LYS A 120 -12.12 0.09 -16.81
C LYS A 120 -11.43 0.58 -15.54
N ARG A 121 -11.73 1.80 -15.09
CA ARG A 121 -11.23 2.34 -13.81
C ARG A 121 -11.92 1.68 -12.62
N TYR A 122 -13.22 1.42 -12.68
CA TYR A 122 -13.95 0.77 -11.58
C TYR A 122 -13.65 -0.71 -11.43
N LEU A 123 -13.28 -1.41 -12.51
CA LEU A 123 -12.83 -2.80 -12.46
C LEU A 123 -11.50 -2.99 -11.70
N THR A 124 -10.78 -1.91 -11.36
CA THR A 124 -9.62 -2.00 -10.47
C THR A 124 -10.01 -2.14 -9.00
N TYR A 125 -11.27 -1.85 -8.63
CA TYR A 125 -11.74 -2.08 -7.26
C TYR A 125 -11.76 -3.57 -6.94
N PRO A 126 -11.45 -3.96 -5.68
CA PRO A 126 -11.41 -5.37 -5.28
C PRO A 126 -12.74 -6.10 -5.45
N ASN A 127 -13.87 -5.39 -5.35
CA ASN A 127 -15.21 -5.94 -5.36
C ASN A 127 -16.20 -4.91 -5.92
N LEU A 128 -16.93 -5.26 -6.97
CA LEU A 128 -17.78 -4.34 -7.74
C LEU A 128 -19.09 -5.02 -8.17
N ILE A 129 -20.20 -4.32 -8.03
CA ILE A 129 -21.48 -4.65 -8.69
C ILE A 129 -21.76 -3.62 -9.79
N LEU A 130 -22.11 -4.08 -10.99
CA LEU A 130 -22.66 -3.26 -12.07
C LEU A 130 -24.12 -3.67 -12.29
N THR A 131 -25.04 -2.71 -12.33
CA THR A 131 -26.46 -3.01 -12.52
C THR A 131 -27.22 -1.98 -13.35
N ASP A 132 -28.27 -2.42 -14.04
CA ASP A 132 -29.30 -1.56 -14.63
C ASP A 132 -30.62 -1.64 -13.85
N TYR A 133 -30.56 -2.03 -12.57
CA TYR A 133 -31.67 -2.34 -11.67
C TYR A 133 -32.44 -3.64 -11.97
N LEU A 134 -32.21 -4.29 -13.13
CA LEU A 134 -32.84 -5.55 -13.49
C LEU A 134 -31.83 -6.69 -13.64
N GLU A 135 -30.66 -6.38 -14.18
CA GLU A 135 -29.49 -7.25 -14.28
C GLU A 135 -28.41 -6.77 -13.32
N PHE A 136 -27.79 -7.71 -12.62
CA PHE A 136 -26.71 -7.51 -11.68
C PHE A 136 -25.51 -8.33 -12.15
N ARG A 137 -24.38 -7.68 -12.36
CA ARG A 137 -23.10 -8.31 -12.69
C ARG A 137 -22.13 -8.07 -11.56
N TRP A 138 -21.47 -9.12 -11.11
CA TRP A 138 -20.57 -9.08 -9.98
C TRP A 138 -19.13 -9.38 -10.42
N TYR A 139 -18.18 -8.56 -9.98
CA TYR A 139 -16.76 -8.67 -10.29
C TYR A 139 -15.93 -8.64 -9.01
N VAL A 140 -14.85 -9.43 -9.00
CA VAL A 140 -13.89 -9.50 -7.90
C VAL A 140 -12.48 -9.47 -8.47
N GLY A 141 -11.69 -8.47 -8.06
CA GLY A 141 -10.34 -8.23 -8.58
C GLY A 141 -10.31 -7.95 -10.09
N GLY A 142 -11.36 -7.33 -10.63
CA GLY A 142 -11.53 -7.06 -12.06
C GLY A 142 -12.02 -8.25 -12.90
N GLU A 143 -12.13 -9.45 -12.32
CA GLU A 143 -12.68 -10.61 -13.01
C GLU A 143 -14.19 -10.75 -12.78
N HIS A 144 -14.93 -11.04 -13.86
CA HIS A 144 -16.36 -11.32 -13.82
C HIS A 144 -16.63 -12.64 -13.08
N ARG A 145 -17.56 -12.62 -12.12
CA ARG A 145 -17.90 -13.77 -11.28
C ARG A 145 -19.26 -14.34 -11.60
N ASP A 146 -20.27 -13.49 -11.66
CA ASP A 146 -21.65 -13.93 -11.88
C ASP A 146 -22.51 -12.83 -12.51
N THR A 147 -23.61 -13.25 -13.15
CA THR A 147 -24.64 -12.37 -13.73
C THR A 147 -26.03 -12.93 -13.44
N VAL A 148 -26.86 -12.12 -12.80
CA VAL A 148 -28.26 -12.45 -12.51
C VAL A 148 -29.17 -11.36 -13.06
N ARG A 149 -30.17 -11.76 -13.84
CA ARG A 149 -31.29 -10.90 -14.24
C ARG A 149 -32.55 -11.37 -13.54
N ILE A 150 -33.24 -10.45 -12.88
CA ILE A 150 -34.43 -10.73 -12.05
C ILE A 150 -35.75 -10.24 -12.67
N ALA A 151 -35.70 -9.48 -13.77
CA ALA A 151 -36.88 -9.09 -14.53
C ALA A 151 -36.51 -8.66 -15.95
N ASP A 152 -37.47 -8.71 -16.87
CA ASP A 152 -37.38 -8.14 -18.21
C ASP A 152 -38.37 -6.99 -18.40
N THR A 153 -38.10 -6.09 -19.35
CA THR A 153 -39.04 -5.04 -19.75
C THR A 153 -39.93 -5.52 -20.90
N ARG A 154 -41.27 -5.49 -20.71
CA ARG A 154 -42.27 -5.76 -21.76
C ARG A 154 -43.41 -4.75 -21.67
N ASP A 155 -43.76 -4.08 -22.77
CA ASP A 155 -44.87 -3.12 -22.85
C ASP A 155 -44.89 -2.07 -21.72
N LYS A 156 -43.72 -1.47 -21.40
CA LYS A 156 -43.54 -0.51 -20.30
C LYS A 156 -43.91 -1.05 -18.91
N ARG A 157 -43.82 -2.37 -18.73
CA ARG A 157 -43.91 -3.07 -17.45
C ARG A 157 -42.66 -3.93 -17.25
N LEU A 158 -42.31 -4.12 -15.99
CA LEU A 158 -41.31 -5.08 -15.57
C LEU A 158 -42.05 -6.41 -15.39
N VAL A 159 -41.51 -7.47 -15.98
CA VAL A 159 -41.99 -8.83 -15.83
C VAL A 159 -40.99 -9.54 -14.92
N PRO A 160 -41.31 -9.76 -13.63
CA PRO A 160 -40.41 -10.41 -12.69
C PRO A 160 -40.13 -11.85 -13.09
N ASP A 161 -38.90 -12.28 -12.87
CA ASP A 161 -38.47 -13.67 -12.93
C ASP A 161 -38.14 -14.13 -11.50
N ALA A 162 -39.17 -14.60 -10.80
CA ALA A 162 -39.09 -14.97 -9.38
C ALA A 162 -38.12 -16.14 -9.13
N ASP A 163 -37.89 -17.00 -10.12
CA ASP A 163 -36.99 -18.14 -10.00
C ASP A 163 -35.52 -17.67 -9.83
N ARG A 164 -35.21 -16.47 -10.32
CA ARG A 164 -33.87 -15.86 -10.26
C ARG A 164 -33.62 -15.07 -8.98
N PHE A 165 -34.62 -14.92 -8.10
CA PHE A 165 -34.45 -14.15 -6.86
C PHE A 165 -33.49 -14.84 -5.90
N ALA A 166 -33.52 -16.17 -5.83
CA ALA A 166 -32.55 -16.92 -5.04
C ALA A 166 -31.11 -16.70 -5.56
N ASP A 167 -30.93 -16.65 -6.88
CA ASP A 167 -29.62 -16.41 -7.49
C ASP A 167 -29.10 -15.00 -7.17
N LEU A 168 -29.97 -13.98 -7.21
CA LEU A 168 -29.57 -12.62 -6.82
C LEU A 168 -29.24 -12.54 -5.33
N ALA A 169 -30.01 -13.21 -4.48
CA ALA A 169 -29.68 -13.31 -3.06
C ALA A 169 -28.29 -13.94 -2.86
N HIS A 170 -27.98 -15.02 -3.56
CA HIS A 170 -26.64 -15.64 -3.53
C HIS A 170 -25.54 -14.69 -4.01
N LEU A 171 -25.77 -13.93 -5.08
CA LEU A 171 -24.82 -12.93 -5.57
C LEU A 171 -24.56 -11.83 -4.53
N LEU A 172 -25.62 -11.29 -3.91
CA LEU A 172 -25.51 -10.24 -2.89
C LEU A 172 -24.79 -10.74 -1.63
N HIS A 173 -25.13 -11.94 -1.16
CA HIS A 173 -24.40 -12.58 -0.05
C HIS A 173 -22.95 -12.88 -0.43
N GLY A 174 -22.67 -13.31 -1.66
CA GLY A 174 -21.33 -13.51 -2.18
C GLY A 174 -20.51 -12.22 -2.19
N PHE A 175 -21.11 -11.12 -2.66
CA PHE A 175 -20.52 -9.78 -2.62
C PHE A 175 -20.21 -9.35 -1.18
N ALA A 176 -21.14 -9.55 -0.25
CA ALA A 176 -20.96 -9.23 1.17
C ALA A 176 -19.85 -10.07 1.82
N GLN A 177 -19.82 -11.38 1.57
CA GLN A 177 -18.89 -12.31 2.21
C GLN A 177 -17.51 -12.34 1.54
N THR A 178 -17.34 -11.66 0.41
CA THR A 178 -16.06 -11.58 -0.28
C THR A 178 -15.06 -10.84 0.58
N LYS A 179 -14.07 -11.59 1.05
CA LYS A 179 -12.86 -11.05 1.65
C LYS A 179 -12.05 -10.38 0.54
N THR A 180 -11.33 -9.30 0.87
CA THR A 180 -10.35 -8.71 -0.04
C THR A 180 -9.51 -9.84 -0.66
N PRO A 181 -9.54 -10.02 -1.99
CA PRO A 181 -8.89 -11.16 -2.63
C PRO A 181 -7.43 -11.20 -2.24
N THR A 182 -6.98 -12.37 -1.79
CA THR A 182 -5.58 -12.52 -1.44
C THR A 182 -4.72 -12.34 -2.68
N VAL A 183 -3.75 -11.43 -2.62
CA VAL A 183 -2.83 -11.20 -3.74
C VAL A 183 -1.70 -12.23 -3.62
N TYR A 184 -1.58 -13.11 -4.61
CA TYR A 184 -0.61 -14.20 -4.58
C TYR A 184 0.64 -13.95 -5.43
N SER A 185 0.59 -12.98 -6.35
CA SER A 185 1.71 -12.72 -7.27
C SER A 185 2.41 -11.40 -6.97
N ALA A 186 3.74 -11.42 -7.04
CA ALA A 186 4.58 -10.24 -6.93
C ALA A 186 4.20 -9.15 -7.96
N GLN A 187 3.85 -9.57 -9.17
CA GLN A 187 3.43 -8.66 -10.24
C GLN A 187 2.11 -7.96 -9.91
N GLU A 188 1.09 -8.70 -9.50
CA GLU A 188 -0.21 -8.11 -9.14
C GLU A 188 -0.07 -7.17 -7.94
N LEU A 189 0.70 -7.58 -6.92
CA LEU A 189 0.93 -6.72 -5.75
C LEU A 189 1.63 -5.42 -6.16
N ALA A 190 2.69 -5.52 -6.96
CA ALA A 190 3.42 -4.37 -7.47
C ALA A 190 2.52 -3.42 -8.30
N GLN A 191 1.64 -3.98 -9.14
CA GLN A 191 0.67 -3.21 -9.94
C GLN A 191 -0.33 -2.44 -9.06
N ARG A 192 -0.91 -3.11 -8.06
CA ARG A 192 -1.88 -2.49 -7.14
C ARG A 192 -1.22 -1.43 -6.25
N MET A 193 -0.03 -1.74 -5.71
CA MET A 193 0.78 -0.78 -4.95
C MET A 193 1.15 0.45 -5.79
N ALA A 194 1.55 0.24 -7.05
CA ALA A 194 1.86 1.32 -7.98
C ALA A 194 0.64 2.21 -8.27
N GLY A 195 -0.55 1.62 -8.41
CA GLY A 195 -1.81 2.36 -8.52
C GLY A 195 -2.03 3.28 -7.33
N LEU A 196 -2.01 2.74 -6.11
CA LEU A 196 -2.21 3.51 -4.88
C LEU A 196 -1.14 4.58 -4.67
N ALA A 197 0.12 4.27 -4.97
CA ALA A 197 1.22 5.23 -4.90
C ALA A 197 0.99 6.43 -5.83
N ARG A 198 0.49 6.22 -7.05
CA ARG A 198 0.20 7.31 -7.99
C ARG A 198 -0.89 8.22 -7.49
N GLU A 199 -1.93 7.65 -6.89
CA GLU A 199 -3.03 8.43 -6.30
C GLU A 199 -2.52 9.27 -5.11
N ILE A 200 -1.69 8.68 -4.23
CA ILE A 200 -1.06 9.42 -3.14
C ILE A 200 -0.18 10.56 -3.68
N CYS A 201 0.65 10.28 -4.70
CA CYS A 201 1.48 11.29 -5.37
C CYS A 201 0.61 12.42 -5.96
N TYR A 202 -0.48 12.09 -6.64
CA TYR A 202 -1.38 13.06 -7.24
C TYR A 202 -2.03 13.96 -6.18
N LEU A 203 -2.51 13.40 -5.07
CA LEU A 203 -3.11 14.17 -3.99
C LEU A 203 -2.10 15.12 -3.32
N ILE A 204 -0.89 14.65 -3.05
CA ILE A 204 0.16 15.49 -2.44
C ILE A 204 0.57 16.61 -3.39
N GLU A 205 0.78 16.30 -4.67
CA GLU A 205 1.14 17.30 -5.67
C GLU A 205 0.05 18.37 -5.82
N ASN A 206 -1.21 17.96 -5.89
CA ASN A 206 -2.34 18.89 -5.98
C ASN A 206 -2.47 19.78 -4.74
N ASP A 207 -2.29 19.21 -3.55
CA ASP A 207 -2.29 19.98 -2.30
C ASP A 207 -1.21 21.06 -2.33
N LEU A 208 0.03 20.69 -2.67
CA LEU A 208 1.17 21.60 -2.77
C LEU A 208 1.03 22.67 -3.86
N ASN A 209 0.26 22.38 -4.91
CA ASN A 209 -0.03 23.32 -6.00
C ASN A 209 -1.30 24.15 -5.77
N SER A 210 -2.03 23.92 -4.68
CA SER A 210 -3.26 24.64 -4.37
C SER A 210 -2.99 26.06 -3.86
N ASP A 211 -4.04 26.90 -3.83
CA ASP A 211 -3.95 28.25 -3.29
C ASP A 211 -3.73 28.29 -1.76
N ASP A 212 -4.04 27.19 -1.07
CA ASP A 212 -3.93 27.03 0.40
C ASP A 212 -3.37 25.64 0.74
N PRO A 213 -2.06 25.41 0.48
CA PRO A 213 -1.42 24.11 0.67
C PRO A 213 -1.27 23.77 2.15
N SER A 214 -1.20 22.48 2.47
CA SER A 214 -0.92 22.01 3.83
C SER A 214 0.41 22.57 4.35
N GLU A 215 0.37 23.34 5.44
CA GLU A 215 1.57 23.88 6.10
C GLU A 215 2.57 22.77 6.44
N GLN A 216 2.06 21.59 6.81
CA GLN A 216 2.89 20.43 7.14
C GLN A 216 3.62 19.88 5.92
N LEU A 217 2.93 19.67 4.79
CA LEU A 217 3.56 19.16 3.57
C LEU A 217 4.59 20.16 3.03
N VAL A 218 4.28 21.47 3.08
CA VAL A 218 5.21 22.53 2.70
C VAL A 218 6.45 22.55 3.60
N ALA A 219 6.27 22.39 4.92
CA ALA A 219 7.38 22.33 5.87
C ALA A 219 8.26 21.10 5.66
N GLN A 220 7.66 19.93 5.38
CA GLN A 220 8.38 18.71 5.07
C GLN A 220 9.18 18.86 3.77
N MET A 221 8.56 19.36 2.70
CA MET A 221 9.27 19.61 1.43
C MET A 221 10.42 20.59 1.60
N SER A 222 10.21 21.68 2.35
CA SER A 222 11.25 22.67 2.62
C SER A 222 12.45 22.07 3.36
N ALA A 223 12.21 21.13 4.29
CA ALA A 223 13.28 20.42 4.99
C ALA A 223 14.11 19.55 4.04
N PHE A 224 13.47 18.85 3.09
CA PHE A 224 14.18 18.11 2.04
C PHE A 224 14.99 19.02 1.14
N GLN A 225 14.42 20.15 0.71
CA GLN A 225 15.10 21.11 -0.13
C GLN A 225 16.37 21.64 0.54
N ARG A 226 16.28 22.00 1.82
CA ARG A 226 17.43 22.50 2.57
C ARG A 226 18.47 21.42 2.82
N THR A 227 18.05 20.20 3.12
CA THR A 227 18.95 19.16 3.63
C THR A 227 19.54 18.23 2.57
N LEU A 228 18.78 17.90 1.52
CA LEU A 228 19.15 16.81 0.60
C LEU A 228 19.08 17.22 -0.87
N LEU A 229 18.01 17.93 -1.28
CA LEU A 229 17.69 18.16 -2.69
C LEU A 229 17.23 19.62 -2.92
N PRO A 230 18.16 20.59 -3.04
CA PRO A 230 17.84 22.02 -3.16
C PRO A 230 16.88 22.37 -4.30
N ASP A 231 16.95 21.64 -5.41
CA ASP A 231 16.14 21.87 -6.61
C ASP A 231 14.87 21.00 -6.65
N LEU A 232 14.45 20.40 -5.52
CA LEU A 232 13.29 19.52 -5.45
C LEU A 232 12.00 20.29 -5.74
N ASP A 233 11.28 19.93 -6.80
CA ASP A 233 9.97 20.50 -7.11
C ASP A 233 8.80 19.76 -6.43
N ASN A 234 7.59 20.34 -6.48
CA ASN A 234 6.39 19.76 -5.85
C ASN A 234 6.08 18.35 -6.36
N ARG A 235 6.23 18.10 -7.67
CA ARG A 235 5.96 16.79 -8.29
C ARG A 235 6.98 15.76 -7.83
N GLN A 236 8.26 16.13 -7.81
CA GLN A 236 9.37 15.28 -7.38
C GLN A 236 9.25 14.94 -5.90
N PHE A 237 8.88 15.91 -5.05
CA PHE A 237 8.61 15.67 -3.63
C PHE A 237 7.43 14.72 -3.44
N ALA A 238 6.29 15.01 -4.07
CA ALA A 238 5.09 14.17 -3.97
C ALA A 238 5.35 12.72 -4.38
N ASP A 239 6.11 12.55 -5.47
CA ASP A 239 6.49 11.25 -5.99
C ASP A 239 7.41 10.48 -5.01
N MET A 240 8.48 11.13 -4.54
CA MET A 240 9.41 10.53 -3.56
C MET A 240 8.68 10.14 -2.27
N TYR A 241 7.81 11.02 -1.78
CA TYR A 241 7.07 10.82 -0.54
C TYR A 241 6.08 9.65 -0.67
N ALA A 242 5.30 9.60 -1.77
CA ALA A 242 4.35 8.53 -2.04
C ALA A 242 5.02 7.15 -2.14
N GLN A 243 6.13 7.05 -2.89
CA GLN A 243 6.89 5.80 -2.98
C GLN A 243 7.39 5.34 -1.61
N THR A 244 7.88 6.27 -0.79
CA THR A 244 8.42 5.95 0.53
C THR A 244 7.34 5.44 1.48
N ILE A 245 6.13 6.02 1.44
CA ILE A 245 4.98 5.53 2.23
C ILE A 245 4.65 4.09 1.84
N VAL A 246 4.53 3.83 0.54
CA VAL A 246 4.13 2.50 0.05
C VAL A 246 5.21 1.46 0.36
N TYR A 247 6.49 1.78 0.16
CA TYR A 247 7.59 0.87 0.48
C TYR A 247 7.82 0.68 1.97
N GLY A 248 7.64 1.72 2.78
CA GLY A 248 7.77 1.58 4.22
C GLY A 248 6.63 0.76 4.84
N LEU A 249 5.40 0.84 4.31
CA LEU A 249 4.33 -0.09 4.68
C LEU A 249 4.64 -1.52 4.24
N PHE A 250 5.19 -1.70 3.04
CA PHE A 250 5.63 -3.03 2.59
C PHE A 250 6.74 -3.59 3.50
N ALA A 251 7.76 -2.79 3.82
CA ALA A 251 8.82 -3.13 4.77
C ALA A 251 8.25 -3.53 6.14
N SER A 252 7.28 -2.75 6.63
CA SER A 252 6.57 -3.01 7.87
C SER A 252 5.81 -4.35 7.82
N ARG A 253 5.02 -4.58 6.77
CA ARG A 253 4.25 -5.83 6.57
C ARG A 253 5.13 -7.07 6.50
N ILE A 254 6.30 -7.00 5.87
CA ILE A 254 7.25 -8.11 5.79
C ILE A 254 7.76 -8.51 7.18
N ASN A 255 7.93 -7.55 8.08
CA ASN A 255 8.44 -7.77 9.44
C ASN A 255 7.33 -8.01 10.47
N TYR A 256 6.07 -7.90 10.07
CA TYR A 256 4.91 -8.11 10.92
C TYR A 256 4.79 -9.58 11.34
N LYS A 257 4.73 -9.82 12.65
CA LYS A 257 4.70 -11.18 13.24
C LYS A 257 3.31 -11.65 13.67
N GLY A 258 2.29 -10.79 13.56
CA GLY A 258 0.91 -11.11 13.94
C GLY A 258 0.14 -11.81 12.82
N ASP A 259 -1.19 -11.91 12.99
CA ASP A 259 -2.09 -12.36 11.92
C ASP A 259 -2.08 -11.33 10.77
N PRO A 260 -1.67 -11.70 9.54
CA PRO A 260 -1.61 -10.80 8.39
C PRO A 260 -2.83 -9.89 8.21
N THR A 261 -4.04 -10.42 8.47
CA THR A 261 -5.31 -9.70 8.29
C THR A 261 -5.53 -8.59 9.32
N THR A 262 -4.73 -8.56 10.37
CA THR A 262 -4.77 -7.52 11.42
C THR A 262 -3.70 -6.45 11.24
N PHE A 263 -2.91 -6.53 10.17
CA PHE A 263 -1.94 -5.50 9.82
C PHE A 263 -2.63 -4.16 9.51
N THR A 264 -2.15 -3.07 10.10
CA THR A 264 -2.69 -1.72 9.89
C THR A 264 -1.59 -0.68 9.87
N ARG A 265 -1.87 0.48 9.27
CA ARG A 265 -0.97 1.64 9.27
C ARG A 265 -0.54 2.08 10.67
N ARG A 266 -1.43 1.99 11.68
CA ARG A 266 -1.17 2.50 13.05
C ARG A 266 -0.08 1.73 13.79
N GLY A 267 0.12 0.44 13.48
CA GLY A 267 1.21 -0.38 14.02
C GLY A 267 2.50 -0.31 13.20
N ALA A 268 2.45 0.26 11.99
CA ALA A 268 3.49 0.02 10.99
C ALA A 268 4.90 0.45 11.43
N ALA A 269 5.00 1.55 12.20
CA ALA A 269 6.27 2.04 12.74
C ALA A 269 6.93 1.06 13.74
N GLU A 270 6.12 0.27 14.46
CA GLU A 270 6.62 -0.69 15.44
C GLU A 270 7.21 -1.93 14.77
N ASP A 271 6.62 -2.33 13.64
CA ASP A 271 6.99 -3.50 12.86
C ASP A 271 8.26 -3.30 12.02
N ILE A 272 8.59 -2.05 11.65
CA ILE A 272 9.85 -1.74 10.95
C ILE A 272 11.04 -2.08 11.87
N PRO A 273 12.07 -2.83 11.43
CA PRO A 273 13.21 -3.19 12.27
C PRO A 273 13.88 -2.00 12.97
N ARG A 274 14.35 -2.21 14.21
CA ARG A 274 15.07 -1.18 14.99
C ARG A 274 16.36 -0.72 14.31
N THR A 275 16.87 -1.52 13.38
CA THR A 275 18.03 -1.17 12.56
C THR A 275 17.79 0.02 11.62
N ASN A 276 16.53 0.42 11.39
CA ASN A 276 16.15 1.59 10.59
C ASN A 276 15.38 2.63 11.44
N PRO A 277 16.08 3.44 12.25
CA PRO A 277 15.43 4.43 13.11
C PRO A 277 14.72 5.54 12.34
N PHE A 278 15.22 5.92 11.16
CA PHE A 278 14.63 6.98 10.33
C PHE A 278 13.24 6.60 9.84
N LEU A 279 13.08 5.44 9.18
CA LEU A 279 11.77 5.00 8.71
C LEU A 279 10.78 4.81 9.86
N ARG A 280 11.22 4.26 11.00
CA ARG A 280 10.35 4.14 12.18
C ARG A 280 9.76 5.51 12.59
N ARG A 281 10.62 6.53 12.69
CA ARG A 281 10.19 7.90 13.04
C ARG A 281 9.30 8.53 11.97
N LEU A 282 9.64 8.34 10.69
CA LEU A 282 8.82 8.77 9.56
C LEU A 282 7.40 8.21 9.67
N PHE A 283 7.25 6.90 9.89
CA PHE A 283 5.94 6.26 10.01
C PHE A 283 5.19 6.63 11.29
N SER A 284 5.89 6.87 12.40
CA SER A 284 5.28 7.46 13.59
C SER A 284 4.68 8.85 13.30
N SER A 285 5.31 9.65 12.43
CA SER A 285 4.82 10.99 12.06
C SER A 285 3.66 10.97 11.06
N ILE A 286 3.71 10.08 10.06
CA ILE A 286 2.63 9.80 9.09
C ILE A 286 1.35 9.34 9.79
N GLY A 287 1.49 8.73 10.97
CA GLY A 287 0.39 8.34 11.85
C GLY A 287 -0.59 9.46 12.20
N LEU A 288 -0.13 10.72 12.24
CA LEU A 288 -0.77 11.78 13.01
C LEU A 288 -1.50 12.87 12.20
N ASP A 289 -1.12 13.17 10.96
CA ASP A 289 -1.90 14.08 10.11
C ASP A 289 -1.35 14.11 8.66
N LEU A 290 -2.09 13.57 7.70
CA LEU A 290 -1.84 13.75 6.26
C LEU A 290 -3.10 14.26 5.53
N GLY A 291 -4.10 14.71 6.29
CA GLY A 291 -5.46 14.91 5.79
C GLY A 291 -6.23 13.59 5.59
N GLU A 292 -7.56 13.65 5.67
CA GLU A 292 -8.44 12.46 5.65
C GLU A 292 -8.27 11.61 4.38
N ARG A 293 -8.10 12.26 3.21
CA ARG A 293 -8.04 11.56 1.91
C ARG A 293 -6.76 10.77 1.72
N ILE A 294 -5.61 11.37 2.02
CA ILE A 294 -4.32 10.67 1.91
C ILE A 294 -4.29 9.56 2.96
N THR A 295 -4.74 9.84 4.19
CA THR A 295 -4.83 8.82 5.25
C THR A 295 -5.62 7.59 4.79
N TRP A 296 -6.76 7.79 4.14
CA TRP A 296 -7.57 6.71 3.59
C TRP A 296 -6.84 5.90 2.52
N LEU A 297 -6.11 6.55 1.60
CA LEU A 297 -5.29 5.82 0.61
C LEU A 297 -4.17 5.03 1.25
N VAL A 298 -3.52 5.56 2.29
CA VAL A 298 -2.48 4.83 3.01
C VAL A 298 -3.07 3.64 3.77
N ASP A 299 -4.28 3.77 4.32
CA ASP A 299 -5.01 2.65 4.91
C ASP A 299 -5.38 1.59 3.85
N ASN A 300 -5.71 1.97 2.61
CA ASN A 300 -5.90 1.01 1.52
C ASN A 300 -4.61 0.27 1.14
N VAL A 301 -3.45 0.94 1.21
CA VAL A 301 -2.15 0.27 1.00
C VAL A 301 -1.91 -0.76 2.11
N ALA A 302 -2.21 -0.40 3.37
CA ALA A 302 -2.11 -1.33 4.48
C ALA A 302 -3.08 -2.52 4.33
N ASP A 303 -4.32 -2.30 3.91
CA ASP A 303 -5.31 -3.37 3.67
C ASP A 303 -4.89 -4.31 2.53
N LEU A 304 -4.38 -3.75 1.42
CA LEU A 304 -3.81 -4.52 0.32
C LEU A 304 -2.68 -5.43 0.81
N LEU A 305 -1.80 -4.91 1.65
CA LEU A 305 -0.66 -5.64 2.22
C LEU A 305 -1.09 -6.68 3.27
N ALA A 306 -2.13 -6.38 4.06
CA ALA A 306 -2.72 -7.31 5.02
C ALA A 306 -3.26 -8.57 4.31
N HIS A 307 -3.80 -8.39 3.11
CA HIS A 307 -4.34 -9.45 2.26
C HIS A 307 -3.35 -9.95 1.20
N ALA A 308 -2.09 -9.52 1.19
CA ALA A 308 -1.07 -10.10 0.33
C ALA A 308 -0.52 -11.39 0.97
N ASP A 309 -0.40 -12.45 0.17
CA ASP A 309 0.36 -13.64 0.54
C ASP A 309 1.86 -13.32 0.42
N THR A 310 2.36 -12.60 1.41
CA THR A 310 3.75 -12.21 1.48
C THR A 310 4.67 -13.42 1.51
N ASP A 311 4.26 -14.56 2.07
CA ASP A 311 5.15 -15.72 2.16
C ASP A 311 5.41 -16.32 0.78
N SER A 312 4.36 -16.45 -0.05
CA SER A 312 4.49 -16.88 -1.45
C SER A 312 5.16 -15.81 -2.32
N ILE A 313 4.83 -14.54 -2.13
CA ILE A 313 5.44 -13.42 -2.89
C ILE A 313 6.93 -13.29 -2.60
N LEU A 314 7.30 -13.50 -1.33
CA LEU A 314 8.68 -13.46 -0.87
C LEU A 314 9.39 -14.82 -1.05
N GLU A 315 8.73 -15.83 -1.60
CA GLU A 315 9.32 -17.16 -1.77
C GLU A 315 10.52 -17.07 -2.72
N GLY A 316 11.73 -17.09 -2.15
CA GLY A 316 12.98 -16.90 -2.88
C GLY A 316 13.70 -15.58 -2.61
N PHE A 317 13.05 -14.60 -1.99
CA PHE A 317 13.70 -13.38 -1.47
C PHE A 317 14.85 -13.79 -0.55
N GLY A 318 16.01 -13.15 -0.70
CA GLY A 318 17.23 -13.46 0.06
C GLY A 318 17.94 -14.79 -0.29
N ARG A 319 17.28 -15.70 -1.02
CA ARG A 319 17.93 -16.94 -1.49
C ARG A 319 18.88 -16.70 -2.66
N ARG A 320 19.95 -17.49 -2.68
CA ARG A 320 20.90 -17.64 -3.79
C ARG A 320 20.21 -18.24 -5.01
N THR A 321 19.48 -17.44 -5.79
CA THR A 321 18.99 -17.90 -7.10
C THR A 321 20.07 -17.63 -8.17
N ARG A 322 20.02 -18.33 -9.30
CA ARG A 322 20.88 -18.06 -10.47
C ARG A 322 20.42 -16.80 -11.24
N GLN A 323 19.39 -16.11 -10.74
CA GLN A 323 18.78 -14.91 -11.30
C GLN A 323 18.69 -13.83 -10.20
N GLU A 324 18.31 -12.62 -10.60
CA GLU A 324 18.34 -11.36 -9.85
C GLU A 324 17.74 -11.45 -8.43
N ASP A 325 18.28 -10.64 -7.51
CA ASP A 325 17.73 -10.35 -6.18
C ASP A 325 16.21 -10.07 -6.21
N PRO A 326 15.38 -10.91 -5.57
CA PRO A 326 13.93 -10.77 -5.64
C PRO A 326 13.35 -9.51 -4.98
N VAL A 327 14.01 -8.94 -3.96
CA VAL A 327 13.61 -7.64 -3.37
C VAL A 327 13.77 -6.55 -4.42
N VAL A 328 14.89 -6.57 -5.13
CA VAL A 328 15.17 -5.59 -6.18
C VAL A 328 14.29 -5.83 -7.39
N HIS A 329 14.07 -7.08 -7.79
CA HIS A 329 13.18 -7.43 -8.89
C HIS A 329 11.73 -7.01 -8.63
N PHE A 330 11.26 -7.16 -7.38
CA PHE A 330 9.96 -6.63 -6.96
C PHE A 330 9.92 -5.09 -7.07
N TYR A 331 10.97 -4.40 -6.60
CA TYR A 331 11.06 -2.95 -6.75
C TYR A 331 11.06 -2.52 -8.22
N GLU A 332 11.78 -3.23 -9.09
CA GLU A 332 11.80 -2.95 -10.52
C GLU A 332 10.43 -3.18 -11.16
N THR A 333 9.74 -4.25 -10.77
CA THR A 333 8.38 -4.53 -11.22
C THR A 333 7.46 -3.40 -10.80
N PHE A 334 7.52 -2.97 -9.55
CA PHE A 334 6.77 -1.81 -9.07
C PHE A 334 7.13 -0.54 -9.85
N LEU A 335 8.42 -0.20 -10.02
CA LEU A 335 8.82 1.02 -10.71
C LEU A 335 8.32 1.05 -12.15
N ARG A 336 8.40 -0.10 -12.85
CA ARG A 336 7.87 -0.25 -14.21
C ARG A 336 6.38 0.01 -14.25
N GLU A 337 5.63 -0.53 -13.29
CA GLU A 337 4.19 -0.35 -13.21
C GLU A 337 3.82 1.06 -12.74
N TYR A 338 4.63 1.69 -11.89
CA TYR A 338 4.41 2.99 -11.25
C TYR A 338 4.67 4.16 -12.21
N ASP A 339 5.88 4.25 -12.77
CA ASP A 339 6.24 5.20 -13.82
C ASP A 339 7.41 4.64 -14.67
N PRO A 340 7.11 4.19 -15.91
CA PRO A 340 8.12 3.63 -16.81
C PRO A 340 9.28 4.58 -17.15
N ARG A 341 9.06 5.91 -17.09
CA ARG A 341 10.05 6.93 -17.47
C ARG A 341 10.94 7.34 -16.30
N LEU A 342 10.47 7.14 -15.08
CA LEU A 342 11.19 7.48 -13.85
C LEU A 342 12.52 6.73 -13.74
N ARG A 343 12.58 5.49 -14.27
CA ARG A 343 13.78 4.66 -14.30
C ARG A 343 14.93 5.34 -15.06
N GLU A 344 14.65 5.91 -16.23
CA GLU A 344 15.64 6.61 -17.05
C GLU A 344 15.98 7.98 -16.46
N GLN A 345 14.98 8.70 -15.97
CA GLN A 345 15.15 10.06 -15.46
C GLN A 345 15.91 10.11 -14.12
N ARG A 346 15.72 9.13 -13.24
CA ARG A 346 16.42 9.06 -11.94
C ARG A 346 17.75 8.33 -12.00
N GLY A 347 18.13 7.78 -13.15
CA GLY A 347 19.39 7.06 -13.31
C GLY A 347 19.53 5.85 -12.37
N VAL A 348 18.42 5.25 -11.94
CA VAL A 348 18.42 4.07 -11.06
C VAL A 348 18.76 2.87 -11.92
N TYR A 349 20.05 2.62 -12.13
CA TYR A 349 20.56 1.47 -12.86
C TYR A 349 20.90 0.36 -11.88
N TYR A 350 20.28 -0.81 -12.09
CA TYR A 350 20.70 -2.01 -11.39
C TYR A 350 22.11 -2.39 -11.83
N THR A 351 23.03 -2.49 -10.88
CA THR A 351 24.38 -2.97 -11.16
C THR A 351 24.33 -4.50 -11.23
N PRO A 352 24.71 -5.12 -12.36
CA PRO A 352 24.63 -6.57 -12.50
C PRO A 352 25.42 -7.30 -11.41
N GLU A 353 24.78 -8.26 -10.75
CA GLU A 353 25.38 -9.03 -9.65
C GLU A 353 26.76 -9.60 -9.96
N PRO A 354 27.04 -10.17 -11.16
CA PRO A 354 28.38 -10.68 -11.44
C PRO A 354 29.48 -9.61 -11.37
N VAL A 355 29.14 -8.36 -11.72
CA VAL A 355 30.06 -7.22 -11.65
C VAL A 355 30.32 -6.84 -10.20
N VAL A 356 29.25 -6.69 -9.40
CA VAL A 356 29.35 -6.38 -7.97
C VAL A 356 30.17 -7.44 -7.25
N SER A 357 29.83 -8.71 -7.48
CA SER A 357 30.48 -9.87 -6.89
C SER A 357 31.96 -9.96 -7.26
N TYR A 358 32.32 -9.62 -8.51
CA TYR A 358 33.72 -9.54 -8.94
C TYR A 358 34.48 -8.43 -8.19
N ILE A 359 33.90 -7.24 -8.06
CA ILE A 359 34.52 -6.11 -7.37
C ILE A 359 34.74 -6.45 -5.89
N VAL A 360 33.73 -6.96 -5.19
CA VAL A 360 33.82 -7.31 -3.75
C VAL A 360 34.93 -8.33 -3.50
N ARG A 361 34.99 -9.42 -4.29
CA ARG A 361 36.07 -10.42 -4.17
C ARG A 361 37.45 -9.84 -4.51
N SER A 362 37.51 -8.91 -5.48
CA SER A 362 38.77 -8.27 -5.85
C SER A 362 39.29 -7.37 -4.73
N VAL A 363 38.41 -6.62 -4.07
CA VAL A 363 38.76 -5.81 -2.89
C VAL A 363 39.26 -6.70 -1.76
N ASP A 364 38.55 -7.79 -1.44
CA ASP A 364 38.98 -8.77 -0.44
C ASP A 364 40.37 -9.35 -0.74
N HIS A 365 40.61 -9.74 -2.01
CA HIS A 365 41.90 -10.26 -2.44
C HIS A 365 43.03 -9.23 -2.30
N ILE A 366 42.76 -7.97 -2.64
CA ILE A 366 43.73 -6.88 -2.51
C ILE A 366 44.03 -6.59 -1.04
N LEU A 367 43.02 -6.56 -0.15
CA LEU A 367 43.20 -6.41 1.29
C LEU A 367 44.16 -7.48 1.85
N LYS A 368 43.94 -8.73 1.46
CA LYS A 368 44.77 -9.88 1.88
C LYS A 368 46.18 -9.83 1.34
N THR A 369 46.36 -9.52 0.06
CA THR A 369 47.66 -9.66 -0.62
C THR A 369 48.52 -8.42 -0.61
N LYS A 370 47.94 -7.22 -0.50
CA LYS A 370 48.65 -5.94 -0.61
C LYS A 370 48.64 -5.12 0.69
N PHE A 371 47.61 -5.26 1.52
CA PHE A 371 47.44 -4.46 2.73
C PHE A 371 47.71 -5.23 4.03
N GLY A 372 48.08 -6.51 3.96
CA GLY A 372 48.40 -7.34 5.12
C GLY A 372 47.19 -7.67 6.01
N ARG A 373 45.97 -7.52 5.48
CA ARG A 373 44.71 -7.80 6.16
C ARG A 373 44.30 -9.24 5.85
N PHE A 374 44.82 -10.21 6.60
CA PHE A 374 44.68 -11.65 6.27
C PHE A 374 43.22 -12.13 6.24
N ASP A 375 42.35 -11.54 7.06
CA ASP A 375 40.91 -11.81 7.06
C ASP A 375 40.14 -11.02 5.99
N GLY A 376 40.83 -10.16 5.23
CA GLY A 376 40.28 -9.33 4.17
C GLY A 376 39.09 -8.49 4.65
N LEU A 377 37.94 -8.64 3.98
CA LEU A 377 36.70 -7.94 4.36
C LEU A 377 36.12 -8.40 5.70
N ALA A 378 36.54 -9.56 6.24
CA ALA A 378 36.11 -10.04 7.54
C ALA A 378 36.96 -9.47 8.71
N ASP A 379 38.05 -8.75 8.44
CA ASP A 379 38.82 -8.06 9.49
C ASP A 379 37.94 -6.99 10.18
N PRO A 380 37.75 -7.06 11.52
CA PRO A 380 36.96 -6.08 12.29
C PRO A 380 37.44 -4.64 12.17
N ASN A 381 38.69 -4.41 11.76
CA ASN A 381 39.29 -3.08 11.63
C ASN A 381 39.17 -2.50 10.21
N THR A 382 38.50 -3.19 9.29
CA THR A 382 38.31 -2.71 7.91
C THR A 382 36.95 -2.05 7.76
N LEU A 383 36.94 -0.71 7.69
CA LEU A 383 35.76 0.09 7.41
C LEU A 383 35.36 -0.05 5.94
N VAL A 384 34.06 -0.17 5.67
CA VAL A 384 33.48 -0.29 4.33
C VAL A 384 32.45 0.81 4.16
N LEU A 385 32.61 1.63 3.13
CA LEU A 385 31.66 2.69 2.77
C LEU A 385 31.25 2.54 1.31
N ASP A 386 29.94 2.49 1.07
CA ASP A 386 29.33 2.64 -0.24
C ASP A 386 28.71 4.06 -0.37
N PRO A 387 29.38 4.99 -1.07
CA PRO A 387 28.98 6.40 -1.13
C PRO A 387 27.71 6.67 -1.96
N ALA A 388 27.20 5.68 -2.69
CA ALA A 388 26.00 5.80 -3.52
C ALA A 388 25.29 4.45 -3.56
N THR A 389 24.76 4.05 -2.40
CA THR A 389 24.42 2.64 -2.17
C THR A 389 23.19 2.15 -2.94
N GLY A 390 22.33 3.07 -3.40
CA GLY A 390 21.12 2.72 -4.12
C GLY A 390 20.25 1.80 -3.27
N THR A 391 19.92 0.64 -3.84
CA THR A 391 19.19 -0.42 -3.15
C THR A 391 20.08 -1.32 -2.29
N GLY A 392 21.33 -0.97 -2.02
CA GLY A 392 22.22 -1.67 -1.09
C GLY A 392 22.94 -2.89 -1.68
N THR A 393 23.08 -2.98 -3.01
CA THR A 393 23.62 -4.19 -3.66
C THR A 393 25.08 -4.46 -3.31
N PHE A 394 25.96 -3.45 -3.26
CA PHE A 394 27.35 -3.69 -2.85
C PHE A 394 27.45 -4.14 -1.40
N LEU A 395 26.73 -3.48 -0.48
CA LEU A 395 26.71 -3.85 0.93
C LEU A 395 26.20 -5.29 1.12
N TYR A 396 25.17 -5.69 0.38
CA TYR A 396 24.66 -7.07 0.41
C TYR A 396 25.74 -8.09 0.04
N PHE A 397 26.48 -7.86 -1.04
CA PHE A 397 27.57 -8.76 -1.45
C PHE A 397 28.75 -8.74 -0.47
N VAL A 398 29.01 -7.63 0.21
CA VAL A 398 30.01 -7.57 1.29
C VAL A 398 29.59 -8.44 2.47
N VAL A 399 28.37 -8.27 2.97
CA VAL A 399 27.82 -9.10 4.06
C VAL A 399 27.85 -10.58 3.68
N GLN A 400 27.43 -10.90 2.46
CA GLN A 400 27.44 -12.26 1.93
C GLN A 400 28.87 -12.84 1.92
N HIS A 401 29.84 -12.12 1.36
CA HIS A 401 31.22 -12.60 1.28
C HIS A 401 31.82 -12.83 2.67
N ILE A 402 31.50 -11.98 3.65
CA ILE A 402 31.95 -12.13 5.04
C ILE A 402 31.28 -13.35 5.70
N TYR A 403 29.98 -13.54 5.48
CA TYR A 403 29.25 -14.73 5.98
C TYR A 403 29.85 -16.03 5.42
N GLU A 404 30.11 -16.09 4.11
CA GLU A 404 30.74 -17.25 3.46
C GLU A 404 32.12 -17.55 4.09
N GLN A 405 32.93 -16.52 4.38
CA GLN A 405 34.24 -16.69 5.04
C GLN A 405 34.12 -17.22 6.48
N ILE A 406 33.25 -16.63 7.31
CA ILE A 406 33.17 -16.94 8.74
C ILE A 406 32.40 -18.25 9.00
N VAL A 407 31.28 -18.43 8.30
CA VAL A 407 30.33 -19.51 8.58
C VAL A 407 30.55 -20.70 7.65
N GLU A 408 30.57 -20.50 6.33
CA GLU A 408 30.68 -21.61 5.39
C GLU A 408 32.10 -22.20 5.34
N VAL A 409 33.12 -21.34 5.33
CA VAL A 409 34.53 -21.76 5.34
C VAL A 409 35.04 -21.96 6.77
N GLY A 410 34.75 -21.01 7.68
CA GLY A 410 35.24 -21.04 9.06
C GLY A 410 34.46 -21.96 10.00
N GLY A 411 33.23 -22.38 9.64
CA GLY A 411 32.39 -23.24 10.48
C GLY A 411 31.79 -22.58 11.72
N GLN A 412 31.86 -21.25 11.84
CA GLN A 412 31.53 -20.50 13.06
C GLN A 412 30.08 -19.99 13.12
N ARG A 413 29.10 -20.83 12.75
CA ARG A 413 27.68 -20.40 12.65
C ARG A 413 27.13 -19.79 13.95
N GLY A 414 27.50 -20.35 15.11
CA GLY A 414 27.05 -19.85 16.42
C GLY A 414 27.63 -18.50 16.82
N ALA A 415 28.69 -18.01 16.16
CA ALA A 415 29.31 -16.71 16.44
C ALA A 415 28.83 -15.60 15.50
N TRP A 416 28.02 -15.94 14.47
CA TRP A 416 27.59 -14.98 13.46
C TRP A 416 26.79 -13.81 14.04
N SER A 417 25.77 -14.08 14.85
CA SER A 417 24.92 -13.02 15.42
C SER A 417 25.74 -12.01 16.26
N SER A 418 26.66 -12.50 17.10
CA SER A 418 27.58 -11.64 17.86
C SER A 418 28.55 -10.88 16.95
N TYR A 419 29.10 -11.53 15.92
CA TYR A 419 29.99 -10.86 14.97
C TYR A 419 29.26 -9.73 14.23
N VAL A 420 28.01 -9.96 13.82
CA VAL A 420 27.19 -8.95 13.14
C VAL A 420 27.04 -7.71 14.01
N ARG A 421 26.63 -7.92 15.27
CA ARG A 421 26.41 -6.85 16.24
C ARG A 421 27.69 -6.09 16.58
N ASP A 422 28.75 -6.82 16.93
CA ASP A 422 29.93 -6.25 17.56
C ASP A 422 30.99 -5.79 16.54
N HIS A 423 30.97 -6.33 15.31
CA HIS A 423 32.02 -6.13 14.32
C HIS A 423 31.55 -5.80 12.91
N LEU A 424 30.36 -6.19 12.47
CA LEU A 424 29.90 -5.91 11.10
C LEU A 424 29.14 -4.59 11.00
N LEU A 425 28.05 -4.44 11.76
CA LEU A 425 27.20 -3.25 11.70
C LEU A 425 27.94 -1.95 12.05
N PRO A 426 28.89 -1.91 13.00
CA PRO A 426 29.61 -0.68 13.33
C PRO A 426 30.58 -0.19 12.26
N ARG A 427 30.86 -0.98 11.20
CA ARG A 427 31.88 -0.65 10.18
C ARG A 427 31.39 -0.69 8.75
N LEU A 428 30.10 -0.99 8.53
CA LEU A 428 29.49 -1.13 7.22
C LEU A 428 28.54 0.04 6.97
N PHE A 429 28.92 0.92 6.06
CA PHE A 429 28.22 2.19 5.81
C PHE A 429 27.74 2.31 4.36
N GLY A 430 26.57 2.92 4.19
CA GLY A 430 26.02 3.26 2.88
C GLY A 430 25.40 4.65 2.90
N PHE A 431 25.63 5.44 1.86
CA PHE A 431 24.96 6.73 1.68
C PHE A 431 24.00 6.66 0.51
N GLU A 432 22.78 7.12 0.70
CA GLU A 432 21.77 7.19 -0.34
C GLU A 432 21.08 8.55 -0.31
N LEU A 433 20.81 9.09 -1.49
CA LEU A 433 20.18 10.39 -1.66
C LEU A 433 18.65 10.28 -1.71
N LEU A 434 18.13 9.20 -2.30
CA LEU A 434 16.71 8.98 -2.55
C LEU A 434 16.07 8.08 -1.49
N MET A 435 14.92 8.51 -0.96
CA MET A 435 14.23 7.80 0.13
C MET A 435 13.76 6.38 -0.23
N ALA A 436 13.27 6.16 -1.46
CA ALA A 436 12.76 4.86 -1.85
C ALA A 436 13.88 3.80 -1.95
N PRO A 437 14.99 4.03 -2.70
CA PRO A 437 16.17 3.17 -2.66
C PRO A 437 16.72 2.97 -1.24
N TYR A 438 16.76 4.03 -0.41
CA TYR A 438 17.16 3.95 1.00
C TYR A 438 16.30 2.95 1.80
N ALA A 439 14.97 2.99 1.64
CA ALA A 439 14.06 2.08 2.32
C ALA A 439 14.28 0.63 1.86
N ILE A 440 14.50 0.44 0.56
CA ILE A 440 14.73 -0.88 -0.04
C ILE A 440 16.06 -1.48 0.43
N ALA A 441 17.12 -0.67 0.51
CA ALA A 441 18.42 -1.11 1.02
C ALA A 441 18.29 -1.67 2.45
N HIS A 442 17.49 -1.01 3.30
CA HIS A 442 17.21 -1.49 4.65
C HIS A 442 16.39 -2.77 4.68
N VAL A 443 15.35 -2.88 3.84
CA VAL A 443 14.56 -4.13 3.73
C VAL A 443 15.45 -5.28 3.28
N LYS A 444 16.21 -5.08 2.22
CA LYS A 444 17.10 -6.08 1.62
C LYS A 444 18.14 -6.59 2.61
N LEU A 445 18.90 -5.68 3.24
CA LEU A 445 19.92 -6.08 4.21
C LEU A 445 19.30 -6.61 5.51
N GLY A 446 18.15 -6.10 5.94
CA GLY A 446 17.41 -6.65 7.07
C GLY A 446 17.04 -8.11 6.85
N LEU A 447 16.44 -8.42 5.70
CA LEU A 447 16.11 -9.81 5.32
C LEU A 447 17.37 -10.68 5.24
N GLN A 448 18.45 -10.20 4.62
CA GLN A 448 19.72 -10.93 4.55
C GLN A 448 20.29 -11.26 5.94
N LEU A 449 20.28 -10.29 6.85
CA LEU A 449 20.75 -10.49 8.23
C LEU A 449 19.88 -11.52 8.96
N GLN A 450 18.55 -11.46 8.78
CA GLN A 450 17.63 -12.44 9.35
C GLN A 450 17.90 -13.86 8.83
N GLU A 451 18.05 -14.03 7.53
CA GLU A 451 18.31 -15.33 6.91
C GLU A 451 19.66 -15.94 7.30
N THR A 452 20.68 -15.09 7.45
CA THR A 452 22.01 -15.51 7.93
C THR A 452 22.01 -15.82 9.43
N GLY A 453 20.92 -15.52 10.15
CA GLY A 453 20.70 -15.90 11.55
C GLY A 453 21.05 -14.81 12.56
N TYR A 454 21.02 -13.54 12.16
CA TYR A 454 21.10 -12.42 13.11
C TYR A 454 19.78 -12.28 13.89
N GLU A 455 19.87 -12.12 15.20
CA GLU A 455 18.72 -12.18 16.11
C GLU A 455 18.05 -10.82 16.39
N PHE A 456 18.66 -9.72 15.92
CA PHE A 456 18.17 -8.35 16.16
C PHE A 456 17.94 -8.03 17.66
N ASP A 457 18.82 -8.56 18.52
CA ASP A 457 18.79 -8.42 19.98
C ASP A 457 19.36 -7.08 20.48
N SER A 458 19.91 -6.26 19.58
CA SER A 458 20.53 -4.98 19.87
C SER A 458 19.83 -3.81 19.17
N ASP A 459 20.02 -2.61 19.71
CA ASP A 459 19.59 -1.36 19.09
C ASP A 459 20.62 -0.84 18.05
N GLN A 460 21.60 -1.67 17.65
CA GLN A 460 22.58 -1.28 16.65
C GLN A 460 21.92 -1.06 15.30
N ARG A 461 22.05 0.15 14.75
CA ARG A 461 21.49 0.49 13.43
C ARG A 461 22.27 -0.16 12.28
N LEU A 462 21.59 -0.36 11.16
CA LEU A 462 22.27 -0.48 9.87
C LEU A 462 22.87 0.89 9.52
N GLY A 463 24.15 0.91 9.16
CA GLY A 463 24.90 2.13 8.83
C GLY A 463 24.54 2.75 7.48
N ILE A 464 23.28 2.64 7.04
CA ILE A 464 22.81 3.31 5.83
C ILE A 464 22.16 4.64 6.20
N TYR A 465 22.57 5.72 5.55
CA TYR A 465 22.15 7.08 5.85
C TYR A 465 21.53 7.77 4.64
N LEU A 466 20.46 8.52 4.89
CA LEU A 466 19.84 9.38 3.90
C LEU A 466 20.61 10.71 3.85
N THR A 467 21.48 10.88 2.86
CA THR A 467 22.39 12.04 2.77
C THR A 467 22.81 12.30 1.32
N ASN A 468 23.16 13.55 1.02
CA ASN A 468 24.01 13.84 -0.13
C ASN A 468 25.46 13.56 0.24
N THR A 469 26.13 12.65 -0.47
CA THR A 469 27.53 12.29 -0.20
C THR A 469 28.50 13.44 -0.44
N LEU A 470 28.19 14.35 -1.37
CA LEU A 470 29.06 15.46 -1.74
C LEU A 470 28.92 16.69 -0.83
N GLU A 471 27.87 16.77 -0.01
CA GLU A 471 27.63 17.90 0.88
C GLU A 471 28.15 17.66 2.31
N GLU A 472 28.50 18.77 2.98
CA GLU A 472 28.97 18.80 4.37
C GLU A 472 27.81 18.83 5.39
N ALA A 473 28.15 18.68 6.68
CA ALA A 473 27.20 18.67 7.80
C ALA A 473 26.28 19.91 7.81
N GLN A 474 25.00 19.69 8.10
CA GLN A 474 23.97 20.72 8.04
C GLN A 474 23.58 21.26 9.42
N LYS A 475 23.15 22.54 9.47
CA LYS A 475 22.71 23.18 10.73
C LYS A 475 21.38 22.59 11.21
N SER A 476 21.19 22.57 12.53
CA SER A 476 19.96 22.08 13.18
C SER A 476 18.73 22.88 12.76
N GLU A 477 17.66 22.18 12.36
CA GLU A 477 16.38 22.77 11.95
C GLU A 477 15.33 22.81 13.08
N GLU A 478 14.30 23.66 12.90
CA GLU A 478 13.29 23.99 13.93
C GLU A 478 12.15 22.95 14.04
N THR A 479 11.81 22.23 12.96
CA THR A 479 10.68 21.28 12.98
C THR A 479 11.14 19.86 13.29
N MET A 480 10.29 19.08 13.99
CA MET A 480 10.59 17.69 14.37
C MET A 480 10.93 16.80 13.17
N PHE A 481 10.23 16.97 12.05
CA PHE A 481 10.48 16.20 10.83
C PHE A 481 11.84 16.57 10.21
N ALA A 482 12.14 17.86 10.11
CA ALA A 482 13.42 18.32 9.60
C ALA A 482 14.60 17.83 10.45
N GLN A 483 14.43 17.79 11.78
CA GLN A 483 15.43 17.24 12.69
C GLN A 483 15.78 15.78 12.37
N PHE A 484 14.84 14.97 11.88
CA PHE A 484 15.15 13.59 11.49
C PHE A 484 16.06 13.53 10.26
N ILE A 485 15.81 14.39 9.27
CA ILE A 485 16.62 14.45 8.05
C ILE A 485 18.00 15.05 8.36
N SER A 486 18.05 16.15 9.10
CA SER A 486 19.31 16.76 9.54
C SER A 486 20.12 15.82 10.43
N HIS A 487 19.48 15.00 11.26
CA HIS A 487 20.19 13.99 12.05
C HIS A 487 20.84 12.92 11.17
N GLU A 488 20.13 12.37 10.18
CA GLU A 488 20.71 11.43 9.21
C GLU A 488 21.91 12.05 8.47
N ALA A 489 21.78 13.29 7.99
CA ALA A 489 22.87 13.99 7.31
C ALA A 489 24.08 14.27 8.22
N ASN A 490 23.84 14.61 9.50
CA ASN A 490 24.90 14.91 10.46
C ASN A 490 25.66 13.66 10.93
N GLU A 491 24.96 12.54 11.13
CA GLU A 491 25.60 11.25 11.42
C GLU A 491 26.46 10.80 10.23
N ALA A 492 25.94 10.90 9.01
CA ALA A 492 26.72 10.65 7.81
C ALA A 492 27.96 11.55 7.71
N ALA A 493 27.82 12.84 8.04
CA ALA A 493 28.95 13.78 8.04
C ALA A 493 29.98 13.52 9.14
N ALA A 494 29.62 12.86 10.24
CA ALA A 494 30.61 12.36 11.20
C ALA A 494 31.44 11.23 10.58
N ILE A 495 30.77 10.26 9.94
CA ILE A 495 31.44 9.14 9.24
C ILE A 495 32.33 9.61 8.09
N LYS A 496 31.97 10.69 7.39
CA LYS A 496 32.83 11.27 6.35
C LYS A 496 34.12 11.92 6.89
N ARG A 497 34.11 12.37 8.15
CA ARG A 497 35.21 13.12 8.78
C ARG A 497 36.20 12.20 9.49
N ASP A 498 35.69 11.16 10.12
CA ASP A 498 36.46 10.12 10.80
C ASP A 498 37.09 9.15 9.80
#